data_AF-A0A9D9BKN4-F1
#
_entry.id   AF-A0A9D9BKN4-F1
#
_cell.length_a   1.000
_cell.length_b   1.000
_cell.length_c   1.000
_cell.angle_alpha   90.00
_cell.angle_beta   90.00
_cell.angle_gamma   90.00
#
_symmetry.space_group_name_H-M   'P 1'
#
loop_
_entity.id
_entity.type
_entity.pdbx_description
1 polymer ?
#
loop_
_entity_poly.entity_id
_entity_poly.type
_entity_poly.pdbx_seq_one_letter_code
_entity_poly.pdbx_strand_id
1 'polypeptide(L)' 'MAIVSKAVPVPELVPVKRALLSVFDKTGLVDFAKALADRGVELVSTGGSYKALKDAGLAVLDISEVTGFP' A
#
# COMPACT_ATOMS: atom_id res chain seq x y z
N MET A 1 19.57 -5.28 3.15
CA MET A 1 20.23 -5.94 4.29
C MET A 1 19.14 -6.42 5.22
N ALA A 2 18.83 -7.72 5.22
CA ALA A 2 17.78 -8.28 6.06
C ALA A 2 18.35 -8.62 7.44
N ILE A 3 17.74 -8.09 8.49
CA ILE A 3 18.05 -8.41 9.87
C ILE A 3 17.31 -9.70 10.20
N VAL A 4 18.02 -10.80 10.45
CA VAL A 4 17.40 -12.09 10.80
C VAL A 4 17.12 -12.08 12.30
N SER A 5 15.84 -12.04 12.68
CA SER A 5 15.43 -12.18 14.08
C SER A 5 15.64 -13.62 14.55
N LYS A 6 16.29 -13.79 15.71
CA LYS A 6 16.82 -15.09 16.17
C LYS A 6 15.77 -16.06 16.74
N ALA A 7 14.48 -15.70 16.73
CA ALA A 7 13.46 -16.39 17.53
C ALA A 7 12.21 -16.87 16.76
N VAL A 8 12.01 -16.48 15.50
CA VAL A 8 10.85 -16.93 14.70
C VAL A 8 11.34 -17.30 13.30
N PRO A 9 11.15 -18.54 12.83
CA PRO A 9 11.44 -18.89 11.44
C PRO A 9 10.59 -18.00 10.53
N VAL A 10 11.23 -17.31 9.59
CA VAL A 10 10.54 -16.44 8.63
C VAL A 10 9.63 -17.35 7.79
N PRO A 11 8.32 -17.10 7.74
CA PRO A 11 7.43 -17.87 6.88
C PRO A 11 7.84 -17.71 5.42
N GLU A 12 7.75 -18.77 4.62
CA GLU A 12 8.02 -18.65 3.17
C GLU A 12 7.06 -17.67 2.49
N LEU A 13 5.82 -17.58 2.97
CA LEU A 13 4.80 -16.66 2.49
C LEU A 13 4.09 -15.97 3.64
N VAL A 14 3.93 -14.65 3.53
CA VAL A 14 3.17 -13.82 4.47
C VAL A 14 2.04 -13.14 3.70
N PRO A 15 0.78 -13.26 4.14
CA PRO A 15 -0.32 -12.53 3.53
C PRO A 15 -0.09 -11.01 3.60
N VAL A 16 -0.23 -10.33 2.46
CA VAL A 16 -0.17 -8.87 2.40
C VAL A 16 -1.44 -8.31 3.03
N LYS A 17 -1.30 -7.54 4.10
CA LYS A 17 -2.44 -6.88 4.78
C LYS A 17 -2.60 -5.42 4.39
N ARG A 18 -1.49 -4.76 4.02
CA ARG A 18 -1.43 -3.33 3.69
C ARG A 18 -0.38 -3.09 2.61
N ALA A 19 -0.65 -2.18 1.69
CA ALA A 19 0.24 -1.80 0.59
C ALA A 19 0.45 -0.29 0.54
N LEU A 20 1.73 0.15 0.53
CA LEU A 20 2.11 1.53 0.25
C LEU A 20 2.36 1.70 -1.24
N LEU A 21 1.56 2.53 -1.92
CA LEU A 21 1.66 2.79 -3.35
C LEU A 21 2.20 4.20 -3.58
N SER A 22 3.36 4.31 -4.24
CA SER A 22 3.98 5.59 -4.59
C SER A 22 4.72 5.45 -5.91
N VAL A 23 4.09 5.90 -6.99
CA VAL A 23 4.61 5.77 -8.36
C VAL A 23 4.51 7.09 -9.11
N PHE A 24 5.47 7.30 -10.01
CA PHE A 24 5.43 8.45 -10.92
C PHE A 24 4.49 8.18 -12.10
N ASP A 25 4.74 7.08 -12.82
CA ASP A 25 3.87 6.58 -13.88
C ASP A 25 2.65 5.87 -13.24
N LYS A 26 1.46 6.28 -13.68
CA LYS A 26 0.18 5.82 -13.13
C LYS A 26 -0.48 4.79 -14.04
N THR A 27 0.19 4.38 -15.12
CA THR A 27 -0.27 3.32 -16.02
C THR A 27 -0.58 2.05 -15.22
N GLY A 28 -1.83 1.60 -15.25
CA GLY A 28 -2.30 0.40 -14.54
C GLY A 28 -2.43 0.53 -13.01
N LEU A 29 -2.15 1.70 -12.42
CA LEU A 29 -2.15 1.87 -10.95
C LEU A 29 -3.54 1.58 -10.34
N VAL A 30 -4.60 2.08 -10.97
CA VAL A 30 -5.97 1.95 -10.45
C VAL A 30 -6.43 0.49 -10.48
N ASP A 31 -6.21 -0.22 -11.59
CA ASP A 31 -6.59 -1.63 -11.72
C ASP A 31 -5.83 -2.52 -10.73
N PHE A 32 -4.53 -2.25 -10.55
CA PHE A 32 -3.72 -2.95 -9.57
C PHE A 32 -4.20 -2.70 -8.14
N ALA A 33 -4.44 -1.45 -7.77
CA ALA A 33 -4.90 -1.07 -6.44
C ALA A 33 -6.30 -1.63 -6.14
N LYS A 34 -7.18 -1.65 -7.13
CA LYS A 34 -8.50 -2.27 -7.01
C LYS A 34 -8.40 -3.77 -6.73
N ALA A 35 -7.54 -4.49 -7.46
CA ALA A 35 -7.32 -5.92 -7.21
C ALA A 35 -6.75 -6.21 -5.81
N LEU A 36 -5.96 -5.30 -5.24
CA LEU A 36 -5.49 -5.38 -3.85
C LEU A 36 -6.65 -5.13 -2.86
N ALA A 37 -7.43 -4.07 -3.09
CA ALA A 37 -8.57 -3.72 -2.23
C ALA A 37 -9.64 -4.84 -2.21
N ASP A 38 -9.93 -5.45 -3.37
CA ASP A 38 -10.86 -6.58 -3.51
C ASP A 38 -10.41 -7.81 -2.69
N ARG A 39 -9.10 -7.90 -2.39
CA ARG A 39 -8.52 -8.95 -1.53
C ARG A 39 -8.42 -8.54 -0.06
N GLY A 40 -8.99 -7.39 0.31
CA GLY A 40 -8.96 -6.86 1.67
C GLY A 40 -7.63 -6.24 2.08
N VAL A 41 -6.78 -5.86 1.12
CA VAL A 41 -5.53 -5.15 1.40
C VAL A 41 -5.82 -3.68 1.62
N GLU A 42 -5.37 -3.14 2.75
CA GLU A 42 -5.47 -1.71 3.04
C GLU A 42 -4.48 -0.91 2.18
N LEU A 43 -4.97 0.11 1.48
CA LEU A 43 -4.15 0.94 0.60
C LEU A 43 -3.66 2.18 1.35
N VAL A 44 -2.38 2.48 1.23
CA VAL A 44 -1.77 3.72 1.74
C VAL A 44 -1.04 4.40 0.58
N SER A 45 -1.14 5.72 0.47
CA SER A 45 -0.46 6.47 -0.59
C SER A 45 -0.25 7.93 -0.19
N THR A 46 0.46 8.68 -1.04
CA THR A 46 0.69 10.13 -0.89
C THR A 46 0.65 10.85 -2.23
N GLY A 47 0.52 12.18 -2.16
CA GLY A 47 0.70 13.08 -3.31
C GLY A 47 -0.13 12.68 -4.54
N GLY A 48 0.54 12.60 -5.70
CA GLY A 48 -0.13 12.30 -6.96
C GLY A 48 -0.69 10.87 -7.09
N SER A 49 -0.11 9.89 -6.38
CA SER A 49 -0.63 8.51 -6.36
C SER A 49 -1.90 8.44 -5.52
N TYR A 50 -1.89 9.05 -4.33
CA TYR A 50 -3.07 9.15 -3.48
C TYR A 50 -4.25 9.78 -4.20
N LYS A 51 -4.01 10.92 -4.87
CA LYS A 51 -5.05 11.61 -5.63
C LYS A 51 -5.64 10.72 -6.73
N ALA A 52 -4.81 10.05 -7.52
CA ALA A 52 -5.30 9.17 -8.59
C ALA A 52 -6.16 8.01 -8.07
N LEU A 53 -5.78 7.42 -6.93
CA LEU A 53 -6.53 6.32 -6.31
C LEU A 53 -7.85 6.81 -5.70
N LYS A 54 -7.83 7.96 -5.02
CA LYS A 54 -9.01 8.58 -4.41
C LYS A 54 -10.02 9.04 -5.47
N ASP A 55 -9.54 9.65 -6.56
CA ASP A 55 -10.37 10.09 -7.68
C ASP A 55 -11.04 8.90 -8.39
N ALA A 56 -10.43 7.70 -8.33
CA ALA A 56 -11.01 6.44 -8.80
C ALA A 56 -12.00 5.80 -7.81
N GLY A 57 -12.28 6.45 -6.67
CA GLY A 57 -13.23 5.97 -5.66
C GLY A 57 -12.70 4.86 -4.75
N LEU A 58 -11.38 4.62 -4.73
CA LEU A 58 -10.78 3.62 -3.86
C LEU A 58 -10.59 4.17 -2.43
N ALA A 59 -10.83 3.31 -1.44
CA ALA A 59 -10.49 3.61 -0.05
C ALA A 59 -8.95 3.56 0.10
N VAL A 60 -8.32 4.73 0.19
CA VAL A 60 -6.88 4.90 0.36
C VAL A 60 -6.60 5.83 1.53
N LEU A 61 -5.70 5.40 2.40
CA LEU A 61 -5.24 6.17 3.55
C LEU A 61 -4.08 7.08 3.13
N ASP A 62 -4.08 8.32 3.60
CA ASP A 62 -2.95 9.23 3.42
C ASP A 62 -1.81 8.84 4.38
N ILE A 63 -0.55 8.86 3.93
CA ILE A 63 0.57 8.55 4.84
C ILE A 63 0.62 9.50 6.03
N SER A 64 0.20 10.75 5.85
CA SER A 64 0.26 11.77 6.91
C SER A 64 -0.63 11.41 8.09
N GLU A 65 -1.75 10.72 7.83
CA GLU A 65 -2.63 10.15 8.86
C GLU A 65 -1.97 8.96 9.59
N VAL A 66 -1.10 8.21 8.91
CA VAL A 66 -0.37 7.07 9.50
C VAL A 66 0.81 7.54 10.36
N THR A 67 1.54 8.55 9.88
CA THR A 67 2.77 9.02 10.53
C THR A 67 2.51 10.10 11.58
N GLY A 68 1.40 10.83 11.47
CA GLY A 68 1.15 12.03 12.27
C GLY A 68 2.04 13.21 11.85
N PHE A 69 2.70 13.13 10.70
CA PHE A 69 3.53 14.18 10.13
C PHE A 69 2.99 14.59 8.75
N PRO A 70 2.79 15.89 8.49
CA PRO A 70 2.34 16.38 7.19
C PRO A 70 3.37 16.13 6.09
#